data_AF-A0AAE2JEK9-F1
#
_entry.id   AF-A0AAE2JEK9-F1
#
_cell.length_a   1.000
_cell.length_b   1.000
_cell.length_c   1.000
_cell.angle_alpha   90.00
_cell.angle_beta   90.00
_cell.angle_gamma   90.00
#
_symmetry.space_group_name_H-M   'P 1'
#
loop_
_entity.id
_entity.type
_entity.pdbx_description
1 polymer ?
#
loop_
_entity_poly.entity_id
_entity_poly.type
_entity_poly.pdbx_seq_one_letter_code
_entity_poly.pdbx_strand_id
1 'polypeptide(L)' 'MRNVKVGVGLDALHKIQALASAAGFLTSSADEEQLCLELIELIEKIAREAVEADNG' A
#
# COMPACT_ATOMS: atom_id res chain seq x y z
N MET A 1 19.92 12.89 -3.22
CA MET A 1 18.73 12.67 -4.07
C MET A 1 18.02 11.32 -3.87
N ARG A 2 18.68 10.26 -3.37
CA ARG A 2 18.05 8.93 -3.11
C ARG A 2 16.94 8.96 -2.05
N ASN A 3 17.20 9.54 -0.88
CA ASN A 3 16.23 9.66 0.23
C ASN A 3 14.89 10.35 -0.12
N VAL A 4 14.89 11.29 -1.07
CA VAL A 4 13.66 11.98 -1.48
C VAL A 4 12.74 11.05 -2.26
N LYS A 5 13.28 10.12 -3.06
CA LYS A 5 12.48 9.17 -3.85
C LYS A 5 11.80 8.11 -2.99
N VAL A 6 12.48 7.63 -1.94
CA VAL A 6 11.91 6.68 -0.98
C VAL A 6 10.79 7.32 -0.17
N GLY A 7 10.97 8.56 0.29
CA GLY A 7 9.92 9.32 0.99
C GLY A 7 8.68 9.54 0.12
N VAL A 8 8.86 9.86 -1.16
CA VAL A 8 7.74 9.99 -2.12
C VAL A 8 7.06 8.64 -2.40
N GLY A 9 7.82 7.55 -2.46
CA GLY A 9 7.29 6.19 -2.62
C GLY A 9 6.43 5.74 -1.44
N LEU A 10 6.91 5.95 -0.21
CA LEU A 10 6.16 5.66 1.02
C LEU A 10 4.87 6.49 1.11
N ASP A 11 4.94 7.79 0.80
CA ASP A 11 3.75 8.65 0.79
C ASP A 11 2.70 8.20 -0.25
N ALA A 12 3.14 7.77 -1.44
CA ALA A 12 2.26 7.20 -2.44
C ALA A 12 1.61 5.88 -1.94
N LEU A 13 2.37 5.02 -1.28
CA LEU A 13 1.86 3.74 -0.76
C LEU A 13 0.84 3.95 0.36
N HIS A 14 1.06 4.89 1.28
CA HIS A 14 0.06 5.26 2.29
C HIS A 14 -1.24 5.78 1.66
N LYS A 15 -1.16 6.57 0.58
CA LYS A 15 -2.35 7.05 -0.15
C LYS A 15 -3.12 5.91 -0.81
N ILE A 16 -2.42 4.94 -1.39
CA ILE A 16 -3.06 3.75 -2.00
C ILE A 16 -3.70 2.89 -0.92
N GLN A 17 -3.03 2.70 0.23
CA GLN A 17 -3.58 1.96 1.37
C GLN A 17 -4.85 2.63 1.91
N ALA A 18 -4.86 3.95 2.07
CA ALA A 18 -6.05 4.70 2.48
C ALA A 18 -7.21 4.57 1.47
N LEU A 19 -6.91 4.57 0.16
CA LEU A 19 -7.91 4.37 -0.88
C LEU A 19 -8.47 2.94 -0.86
N ALA A 20 -7.63 1.94 -0.65
CA ALA A 20 -8.02 0.53 -0.53
C ALA A 20 -8.91 0.29 0.70
N SER A 21 -8.58 0.88 1.85
CA SER A 21 -9.42 0.83 3.05
C SER A 21 -10.76 1.54 2.85
N ALA A 22 -10.77 2.69 2.18
CA ALA A 22 -12.01 3.42 1.87
C ALA A 22 -12.89 2.64 0.86
N ALA A 23 -12.26 1.98 -0.13
CA ALA A 23 -12.96 1.08 -1.02
C ALA A 23 -13.59 -0.08 -0.23
N GLY A 24 -12.81 -0.75 0.64
CA GLY A 24 -13.27 -1.81 1.54
C GLY A 24 -14.51 -1.44 2.34
N PHE A 25 -14.52 -0.25 2.95
CA PHE A 25 -15.67 0.28 3.69
C PHE A 25 -16.93 0.49 2.84
N LEU A 26 -16.78 0.80 1.55
CA LEU A 26 -17.89 1.02 0.62
C LEU A 26 -18.38 -0.26 -0.05
N THR A 27 -17.68 -1.38 0.11
CA THR A 27 -18.04 -2.66 -0.53
C THR A 27 -19.20 -3.35 0.19
N SER A 28 -19.96 -4.18 -0.53
CA SER A 28 -21.18 -4.81 0.01
C SER A 28 -21.12 -6.34 0.05
N SER A 29 -20.02 -6.94 -0.41
CA SER A 29 -19.83 -8.39 -0.41
C SER A 29 -18.53 -8.79 0.30
N ALA A 30 -18.56 -9.96 0.95
CA ALA A 30 -17.40 -10.52 1.65
C ALA A 30 -16.20 -10.74 0.71
N ASP A 31 -16.44 -11.05 -0.56
CA ASP A 31 -15.39 -11.24 -1.57
C ASP A 31 -14.68 -9.91 -1.88
N GLU A 32 -15.41 -8.80 -1.98
CA GLU A 32 -14.84 -7.47 -2.21
C GLU A 32 -14.06 -6.95 -1.00
N GLU A 33 -14.52 -7.25 0.23
CA GLU A 33 -13.81 -6.93 1.46
C GLU A 33 -12.48 -7.70 1.54
N GLN A 34 -12.51 -9.00 1.23
CA GLN A 34 -11.32 -9.86 1.14
C GLN A 34 -10.31 -9.34 0.11
N LEU A 35 -10.78 -8.97 -1.08
CA LEU A 35 -9.95 -8.36 -2.14
C LEU A 35 -9.29 -7.06 -1.67
N CYS A 36 -9.99 -6.23 -0.89
CA CYS A 36 -9.42 -5.00 -0.34
C CYS A 36 -8.30 -5.28 0.66
N LEU A 37 -8.47 -6.30 1.52
CA LEU A 37 -7.43 -6.73 2.46
C LEU A 37 -6.18 -7.26 1.73
N GLU A 38 -6.37 -8.10 0.71
CA GLU A 38 -5.28 -8.61 -0.12
C GLU A 38 -4.52 -7.47 -0.85
N LEU A 39 -5.26 -6.46 -1.31
CA LEU A 39 -4.67 -5.28 -1.94
C LEU A 39 -3.79 -4.50 -0.95
N ILE A 40 -4.24 -4.35 0.30
CA ILE A 40 -3.48 -3.68 1.37
C ILE A 40 -2.19 -4.44 1.68
N GLU A 41 -2.26 -5.77 1.83
CA GLU A 41 -1.06 -6.60 2.08
C GLU A 41 -0.04 -6.49 0.94
N LEU A 42 -0.48 -6.45 -0.31
CA LEU A 42 0.39 -6.28 -1.47
C LEU A 42 1.10 -4.91 -1.45
N ILE A 43 0.39 -3.85 -1.09
CA ILE A 43 0.95 -2.50 -0.97
C ILE A 43 2.03 -2.45 0.11
N GLU A 44 1.77 -3.04 1.28
CA GLU A 44 2.74 -3.08 2.39
C GLU A 44 4.00 -3.89 2.01
N LYS A 45 3.82 -5.00 1.29
CA LYS A 45 4.95 -5.79 0.80
C LYS A 45 5.84 -5.00 -0.15
N ILE A 46 5.25 -4.30 -1.13
CA ILE A 46 5.99 -3.45 -2.07
C ILE A 46 6.72 -2.33 -1.31
N ALA A 47 6.08 -1.72 -0.30
CA ALA A 47 6.71 -0.70 0.54
C ALA A 47 7.96 -1.23 1.24
N ARG A 48 7.85 -2.42 1.84
CA ARG A 48 8.95 -3.07 2.55
C ARG A 48 10.11 -3.41 1.62
N GLU A 49 9.83 -4.04 0.49
CA GLU A 49 10.85 -4.39 -0.52
C GLU A 49 11.57 -3.14 -1.04
N ALA A 50 10.86 -2.03 -1.26
CA ALA A 50 11.46 -0.78 -1.69
C ALA A 50 12.38 -0.15 -0.63
N VAL A 51 12.03 -0.25 0.65
CA VAL A 51 12.87 0.22 1.77
C VAL A 51 14.09 -0.68 1.98
N GLU A 52 13.91 -2.00 1.90
CA GLU A 52 15.02 -2.97 2.01
C GLU A 52 16.04 -2.78 0.87
N ALA A 53 15.57 -2.54 -0.35
CA ALA A 53 16.44 -2.28 -1.50
C ALA A 53 17.22 -0.94 -1.43
N ASP A 54 16.76 0.04 -0.66
CA ASP A 54 17.48 1.31 -0.45
C ASP A 54 18.48 1.24 0.71
N ASN A 55 18.25 0.36 1.69
CA ASN A 55 19.13 0.13 2.84
C ASN A 55 20.26 -0.88 2.57
N GLY A 56 20.26 -1.55 1.41
CA GLY A 56 21.26 -2.52 0.96
C GLY A 56 22.37 -1.95 0.09
#